data_AF-A0A1Z5K938-F1
#
_entry.id   AF-A0A1Z5K938-F1
#
_cell.length_a   1.000
_cell.length_b   1.000
_cell.length_c   1.000
_cell.angle_alpha   90.00
_cell.angle_beta   90.00
_cell.angle_gamma   90.00
#
_symmetry.space_group_name_H-M   'P 1'
#
loop_
_entity.id
_entity.type
_entity.pdbx_description
1 polymer ?
#
loop_
_entity_poly.entity_id
_entity_poly.type
_entity_poly.pdbx_seq_one_letter_code
_entity_poly.pdbx_strand_id
1 'polypeptide(L)'
;MKQVDLPKWRDDPFESFSDWKIEIACDDDDDDDRHQWKVYPVHKTFLAHGSRRSEYFSRLFHSETRFKENAVNTSHIVLHLIAVEAFPVLLDYIYGSALSITSENATALHHLGEYFEINPLQQTALEFCQQNMSLENLHLYYVAAQQLCNEPVMSLVTEFLRAHVDNVLPTHLIVEQSHPQLWIEALGLDPSQGNKRCNIYDTSDLSLVIAKMCRNQNEDTLDAKTFHTLAEFLTMIHPNAALDLCELADRYRFDDANHHGALPGLDLFQERCASTLSNQWQDLQSMDDLQVEKMLQRSPEFLVSLLMQSSKRATREVDRLSTELVQSEKLLIAAQKIQWR
;
A
#
# COMPACT_ATOMS: atom_id res chain seq x y z
N MET A 1 -34.03 -30.67 20.59
CA MET A 1 -34.89 -30.56 19.39
C MET A 1 -34.01 -30.79 18.19
N LYS A 2 -34.35 -31.73 17.29
CA LYS A 2 -33.63 -31.91 16.03
C LYS A 2 -33.79 -30.61 15.23
N GLN A 3 -32.68 -30.09 14.72
CA GLN A 3 -32.68 -28.89 13.87
C GLN A 3 -33.63 -29.19 12.71
N VAL A 4 -34.68 -28.38 12.58
CA VAL A 4 -35.58 -28.44 11.43
C VAL A 4 -34.71 -28.15 10.21
N ASP A 5 -34.77 -28.99 9.18
CA ASP A 5 -34.10 -28.75 7.90
C ASP A 5 -34.69 -27.47 7.32
N LEU A 6 -33.99 -26.35 7.53
CA LEU A 6 -34.35 -25.06 6.98
C LEU A 6 -33.83 -25.00 5.54
N PRO A 7 -34.62 -24.46 4.59
CA PRO A 7 -34.18 -24.35 3.20
C PRO A 7 -32.94 -23.47 3.09
N LYS A 8 -32.01 -23.88 2.25
CA LYS A 8 -30.77 -23.14 1.93
C LYS A 8 -30.85 -22.61 0.51
N TRP A 9 -30.16 -21.50 0.24
CA TRP A 9 -30.08 -20.94 -1.11
C TRP A 9 -29.35 -21.84 -2.13
N ARG A 10 -28.60 -22.83 -1.65
CA ARG A 10 -27.87 -23.80 -2.48
C ARG A 10 -28.70 -25.06 -2.79
N ASP A 11 -29.87 -25.20 -2.18
CA ASP A 11 -30.75 -26.33 -2.46
C ASP A 11 -31.37 -26.19 -3.86
N ASP A 12 -31.97 -27.26 -4.38
CA ASP A 12 -32.69 -27.18 -5.65
C ASP A 12 -33.82 -26.13 -5.54
N PRO A 13 -33.92 -25.14 -6.45
CA PRO A 13 -34.86 -24.03 -6.30
C PRO A 13 -36.33 -24.46 -6.33
N PHE A 14 -36.64 -25.56 -7.03
CA PHE A 14 -38.00 -26.10 -7.11
C PHE A 14 -38.34 -26.88 -5.84
N GLU A 15 -37.38 -27.61 -5.28
CA GLU A 15 -37.57 -28.34 -4.02
C GLU A 15 -37.61 -27.41 -2.81
N SER A 16 -36.81 -26.33 -2.82
CA SER A 16 -36.72 -25.36 -1.73
C SER A 16 -37.84 -24.32 -1.75
N PHE A 17 -38.59 -24.22 -2.85
CA PHE A 17 -39.56 -23.15 -3.13
C PHE A 17 -38.95 -21.75 -3.10
N SER A 18 -37.81 -21.58 -3.78
CA SER A 18 -37.20 -20.25 -3.96
C SER A 18 -38.17 -19.31 -4.68
N ASP A 19 -38.48 -18.16 -4.07
CA ASP A 19 -39.49 -17.19 -4.54
C ASP A 19 -38.87 -15.88 -5.07
N TRP A 20 -37.53 -15.84 -5.17
CA TRP A 20 -36.79 -14.71 -5.72
C TRP A 20 -35.48 -15.16 -6.40
N LYS A 21 -35.00 -14.36 -7.34
CA LYS A 21 -33.70 -14.52 -7.98
C LYS A 21 -32.85 -13.27 -7.83
N ILE A 22 -31.58 -13.43 -7.50
CA ILE A 22 -30.59 -12.36 -7.59
C ILE A 22 -29.66 -12.70 -8.74
N GLU A 23 -29.57 -11.82 -9.72
CA GLU A 23 -28.65 -11.94 -10.84
C GLU A 23 -27.53 -10.92 -10.62
N ILE A 24 -26.28 -11.39 -10.63
CA ILE A 24 -25.10 -10.56 -10.43
C ILE A 24 -24.23 -10.55 -11.68
N ALA A 25 -23.91 -9.36 -12.17
CA ALA A 25 -22.90 -9.13 -13.19
C ALA A 25 -21.64 -8.49 -12.59
N CYS A 26 -20.51 -8.70 -13.24
CA CYS A 26 -19.23 -8.07 -12.92
C CYS A 26 -19.12 -6.73 -13.66
N ASP A 27 -18.64 -5.68 -12.99
CA ASP A 27 -18.46 -4.34 -13.59
C ASP A 27 -17.19 -4.23 -14.45
N ASP A 28 -16.18 -5.08 -14.20
CA ASP A 28 -14.84 -5.01 -14.82
C ASP A 28 -14.76 -5.60 -16.26
N ASP A 29 -15.89 -6.01 -16.85
CA ASP A 29 -15.93 -6.57 -18.21
C ASP A 29 -16.04 -5.44 -19.26
N ASP A 30 -14.92 -4.74 -19.50
CA ASP A 30 -14.77 -3.78 -20.62
C ASP A 30 -14.74 -4.47 -22.00
N ASP A 31 -14.73 -5.80 -22.05
CA ASP A 31 -14.70 -6.58 -23.29
C ASP A 31 -16.10 -7.03 -23.74
N ASP A 32 -16.37 -6.69 -25.00
CA ASP A 32 -17.63 -6.81 -25.72
C ASP A 32 -18.31 -8.21 -25.62
N ASP A 33 -19.63 -8.20 -25.45
CA ASP A 33 -20.63 -9.24 -25.77
C ASP A 33 -21.00 -10.39 -24.81
N ARG A 34 -20.38 -10.61 -23.64
CA ARG A 34 -20.90 -11.64 -22.68
C ARG A 34 -20.76 -11.28 -21.19
N HIS A 35 -21.57 -10.34 -20.72
CA HIS A 35 -21.82 -10.19 -19.27
C HIS A 35 -22.37 -11.51 -18.71
N GLN A 36 -21.52 -12.28 -18.02
CA GLN A 36 -21.93 -13.56 -17.45
C GLN A 36 -22.66 -13.33 -16.12
N TRP A 37 -23.98 -13.32 -16.18
CA TRP A 37 -24.82 -13.24 -15.00
C TRP A 37 -24.68 -14.51 -14.14
N LYS A 38 -24.28 -14.33 -12.89
CA LYS A 38 -24.37 -15.38 -11.85
C LYS A 38 -25.76 -15.27 -11.20
N VAL A 39 -26.52 -16.36 -11.26
CA VAL A 39 -27.91 -16.41 -10.78
C VAL A 39 -27.97 -17.13 -9.44
N TYR A 40 -28.58 -16.49 -8.45
CA TYR A 40 -28.77 -16.99 -7.10
C TYR A 40 -30.26 -17.10 -6.79
N PRO A 41 -30.84 -18.32 -6.81
CA PRO A 41 -32.20 -18.56 -6.33
C PRO A 41 -32.23 -18.43 -4.80
N VAL A 42 -33.16 -17.62 -4.29
CA VAL A 42 -33.21 -17.23 -2.89
C VAL A 42 -34.66 -17.08 -2.41
N HIS A 43 -34.82 -16.99 -1.09
CA HIS A 43 -36.09 -16.88 -0.41
C HIS A 43 -36.22 -15.48 0.20
N LYS A 44 -37.28 -14.74 -0.14
CA LYS A 44 -37.55 -13.38 0.36
C LYS A 44 -37.50 -13.30 1.88
N THR A 45 -38.05 -14.31 2.56
CA THR A 45 -38.11 -14.35 4.03
C THR A 45 -36.73 -14.30 4.67
N PHE A 46 -35.71 -14.96 4.11
CA PHE A 46 -34.37 -14.95 4.70
C PHE A 46 -33.64 -13.64 4.42
N LEU A 47 -33.85 -13.05 3.24
CA LEU A 47 -33.24 -11.77 2.89
C LEU A 47 -33.85 -10.60 3.67
N ALA A 48 -35.16 -10.60 3.93
CA ALA A 48 -35.87 -9.46 4.49
C ALA A 48 -36.28 -9.59 5.96
N HIS A 49 -36.11 -10.75 6.60
CA HIS A 49 -36.51 -10.96 7.99
C HIS A 49 -35.40 -11.59 8.84
N GLY A 50 -35.47 -11.35 10.15
CA GLY A 50 -34.49 -11.86 11.13
C GLY A 50 -33.40 -10.85 11.48
N SER A 51 -32.40 -11.32 12.23
CA SER A 51 -31.28 -10.50 12.72
C SER A 51 -30.16 -10.31 11.70
N ARG A 52 -30.11 -11.13 10.65
CA ARG A 52 -29.13 -11.07 9.55
C ARG A 52 -29.74 -10.54 8.25
N ARG A 53 -30.93 -9.94 8.33
CA ARG A 53 -31.63 -9.43 7.16
C ARG A 53 -30.89 -8.26 6.52
N SER A 54 -31.18 -8.06 5.24
CA SER A 54 -30.82 -6.89 4.45
C SER A 54 -31.95 -5.87 4.49
N GLU A 55 -31.65 -4.64 4.92
CA GLU A 55 -32.63 -3.54 4.86
C GLU A 55 -32.92 -3.11 3.41
N TYR A 56 -31.95 -3.26 2.51
CA TYR A 56 -32.14 -3.10 1.07
C TYR A 56 -33.26 -4.02 0.55
N PHE A 57 -33.14 -5.33 0.75
CA PHE A 57 -34.13 -6.30 0.27
C PHE A 57 -35.46 -6.18 1.04
N SER A 58 -35.40 -5.85 2.33
CA SER A 58 -36.61 -5.56 3.12
C SER A 58 -37.45 -4.46 2.46
N ARG A 59 -36.86 -3.32 2.12
CA ARG A 59 -37.59 -2.22 1.46
C ARG A 59 -38.08 -2.60 0.06
N LEU A 60 -37.27 -3.34 -0.69
CA LEU A 60 -37.62 -3.82 -2.03
C LEU A 60 -38.92 -4.65 -1.99
N PHE A 61 -39.00 -5.62 -1.07
CA PHE A 61 -40.14 -6.54 -1.00
C PHE A 61 -41.39 -5.91 -0.38
N HIS A 62 -41.25 -4.96 0.55
CA HIS A 62 -42.40 -4.24 1.09
C HIS A 62 -43.07 -3.30 0.07
N SER A 63 -42.39 -2.97 -1.02
CA SER A 63 -42.84 -2.00 -2.02
C SER A 63 -43.31 -2.70 -3.31
N GLU A 64 -44.26 -3.62 -3.19
CA GLU A 64 -44.69 -4.56 -4.23
C GLU A 64 -44.97 -3.93 -5.61
N THR A 65 -45.43 -2.67 -5.65
CA THR A 65 -45.79 -1.97 -6.89
C THR A 65 -44.80 -0.91 -7.35
N ARG A 66 -43.77 -0.58 -6.55
CA ARG A 66 -42.84 0.53 -6.86
C ARG A 66 -41.64 0.11 -7.70
N PHE A 67 -41.23 -1.15 -7.60
CA PHE A 67 -40.00 -1.65 -8.21
C PHE A 67 -40.33 -2.67 -9.31
N LYS A 68 -39.64 -2.56 -10.44
CA LYS A 68 -39.88 -3.44 -11.61
C LYS A 68 -39.49 -4.88 -11.30
N GLU A 69 -38.52 -5.06 -10.42
CA GLU A 69 -37.98 -6.30 -9.88
C GLU A 69 -39.09 -7.18 -9.28
N ASN A 70 -40.10 -6.57 -8.63
CA ASN A 70 -41.22 -7.31 -8.04
C ASN A 70 -42.13 -7.96 -9.10
N ALA A 71 -42.19 -7.42 -10.32
CA ALA A 71 -42.99 -8.01 -11.39
C ALA A 71 -42.40 -9.32 -11.93
N VAL A 72 -41.07 -9.44 -11.89
CA VAL A 72 -40.32 -10.60 -12.43
C VAL A 72 -39.67 -11.46 -11.34
N ASN A 73 -39.88 -11.10 -10.08
CA ASN A 73 -39.23 -11.69 -8.91
C ASN A 73 -37.69 -11.81 -9.03
N THR A 74 -37.06 -10.80 -9.60
CA THR A 74 -35.63 -10.82 -9.93
C THR A 74 -34.98 -9.47 -9.64
N SER A 75 -33.86 -9.49 -8.91
CA SER A 75 -32.99 -8.34 -8.72
C SER A 75 -31.76 -8.46 -9.62
N HIS A 76 -31.49 -7.45 -10.43
CA HIS A 76 -30.26 -7.36 -11.23
C HIS A 76 -29.28 -6.41 -10.53
N ILE A 77 -28.10 -6.91 -10.19
CA ILE A 77 -27.09 -6.18 -9.42
C ILE A 77 -25.77 -6.26 -10.16
N VAL A 78 -25.09 -5.13 -10.30
CA VAL A 78 -23.73 -5.07 -10.86
C VAL A 78 -22.78 -4.79 -9.69
N LEU A 79 -21.72 -5.58 -9.58
CA LEU A 79 -20.72 -5.48 -8.53
C LEU A 79 -19.32 -5.62 -9.14
N HIS A 80 -18.32 -5.02 -8.49
CA HIS A 80 -16.91 -5.27 -8.80
C HIS A 80 -16.52 -6.74 -8.55
N LEU A 81 -15.56 -7.29 -9.30
CA LEU A 81 -15.21 -8.72 -9.29
C LEU A 81 -15.05 -9.32 -7.88
N ILE A 82 -14.23 -8.68 -7.03
CA ILE A 82 -13.98 -9.19 -5.67
C ILE A 82 -15.23 -9.22 -4.77
N ALA A 83 -16.21 -8.34 -5.01
CA ALA A 83 -17.50 -8.39 -4.32
C ALA A 83 -18.40 -9.51 -4.87
N VAL A 84 -18.35 -9.77 -6.19
CA VAL A 84 -19.03 -10.93 -6.81
C VAL A 84 -18.52 -12.23 -6.21
N GLU A 85 -17.21 -12.37 -6.01
CA GLU A 85 -16.58 -13.56 -5.43
C GLU A 85 -16.94 -13.77 -3.95
N ALA A 86 -17.10 -12.69 -3.19
CA ALA A 86 -17.53 -12.73 -1.79
C ALA A 86 -19.05 -12.92 -1.61
N PHE A 87 -19.86 -12.71 -2.65
CA PHE A 87 -21.32 -12.76 -2.57
C PHE A 87 -21.90 -14.09 -2.06
N PRO A 88 -21.38 -15.28 -2.44
CA PRO A 88 -21.83 -16.54 -1.87
C PRO A 88 -21.65 -16.61 -0.34
N VAL A 89 -20.57 -16.04 0.21
CA VAL A 89 -20.30 -16.02 1.65
C VAL A 89 -21.31 -15.13 2.37
N LEU A 90 -21.72 -14.01 1.76
CA LEU A 90 -22.83 -13.19 2.23
C LEU A 90 -24.14 -14.00 2.30
N LEU A 91 -24.49 -14.73 1.24
CA LEU A 91 -25.72 -15.54 1.26
C LEU A 91 -25.64 -16.64 2.32
N ASP A 92 -24.51 -17.34 2.43
CA ASP A 92 -24.31 -18.34 3.47
C ASP A 92 -24.51 -17.74 4.87
N TYR A 93 -24.04 -16.50 5.10
CA TYR A 93 -24.27 -15.75 6.33
C TYR A 93 -25.76 -15.45 6.58
N ILE A 94 -26.48 -14.91 5.59
CA ILE A 94 -27.92 -14.59 5.72
C ILE A 94 -28.73 -15.84 6.08
N TYR A 95 -28.40 -16.98 5.48
CA TYR A 95 -29.07 -18.27 5.73
C TYR A 95 -28.66 -18.96 7.05
N GLY A 96 -27.90 -18.27 7.89
CA GLY A 96 -27.59 -18.74 9.24
C GLY A 96 -26.33 -19.60 9.35
N SER A 97 -25.57 -19.78 8.27
CA SER A 97 -24.28 -20.48 8.33
C SER A 97 -23.25 -19.68 9.14
N ALA A 98 -22.18 -20.35 9.58
CA ALA A 98 -21.05 -19.66 10.18
C ALA A 98 -20.39 -18.74 9.14
N LEU A 99 -20.04 -17.51 9.54
CA LEU A 99 -19.39 -16.55 8.65
C LEU A 99 -17.93 -16.99 8.41
N SER A 100 -17.61 -17.33 7.16
CA SER A 100 -16.26 -17.72 6.75
C SER A 100 -15.47 -16.50 6.25
N ILE A 101 -15.16 -15.59 7.16
CA ILE A 101 -14.38 -14.38 6.87
C ILE A 101 -12.87 -14.67 6.89
N THR A 102 -12.14 -14.13 5.91
CA THR A 102 -10.68 -14.27 5.74
C THR A 102 -10.07 -12.93 5.31
N SER A 103 -8.73 -12.82 5.28
CA SER A 103 -8.06 -11.57 4.85
C SER A 103 -8.40 -11.20 3.40
N GLU A 104 -8.68 -12.19 2.55
CA GLU A 104 -8.99 -12.01 1.13
C GLU A 104 -10.41 -11.49 0.88
N ASN A 105 -11.38 -11.83 1.74
CA ASN A 105 -12.79 -11.48 1.53
C ASN A 105 -13.36 -10.45 2.53
N ALA A 106 -12.63 -10.12 3.60
CA ALA A 106 -13.16 -9.27 4.67
C ALA A 106 -13.56 -7.87 4.18
N THR A 107 -12.73 -7.22 3.35
CA THR A 107 -13.03 -5.91 2.78
C THR A 107 -14.26 -5.94 1.87
N ALA A 108 -14.39 -7.00 1.05
CA ALA A 108 -15.54 -7.20 0.19
C ALA A 108 -16.81 -7.48 0.99
N LEU A 109 -16.74 -8.27 2.05
CA LEU A 109 -17.87 -8.52 2.96
C LEU A 109 -18.30 -7.27 3.72
N HIS A 110 -17.36 -6.40 4.11
CA HIS A 110 -17.69 -5.09 4.67
C HIS A 110 -18.47 -4.25 3.66
N HIS A 111 -17.94 -4.12 2.43
CA HIS A 111 -18.58 -3.37 1.34
C HIS A 111 -19.98 -3.92 1.02
N LEU A 112 -20.12 -5.24 0.90
CA LEU A 112 -21.42 -5.89 0.70
C LEU A 112 -22.38 -5.66 1.87
N GLY A 113 -21.88 -5.70 3.11
CA GLY A 113 -22.65 -5.38 4.31
C GLY A 113 -23.18 -3.95 4.29
N GLU A 114 -22.39 -2.99 3.80
CA GLU A 114 -22.82 -1.61 3.60
C GLU A 114 -23.84 -1.48 2.46
N TYR A 115 -23.52 -2.01 1.28
CA TYR A 115 -24.37 -1.95 0.09
C TYR A 115 -25.77 -2.55 0.33
N PHE A 116 -25.83 -3.72 0.97
CA PHE A 116 -27.08 -4.41 1.27
C PHE A 116 -27.69 -4.00 2.62
N GLU A 117 -27.05 -3.09 3.35
CA GLU A 117 -27.48 -2.59 4.66
C GLU A 117 -27.73 -3.72 5.66
N ILE A 118 -26.70 -4.56 5.85
CA ILE A 118 -26.64 -5.65 6.80
C ILE A 118 -25.64 -5.25 7.90
N ASN A 119 -26.07 -4.36 8.80
CA ASN A 119 -25.21 -3.76 9.83
C ASN A 119 -24.37 -4.79 10.63
N PRO A 120 -24.90 -5.96 11.06
CA PRO A 120 -24.08 -6.92 11.80
C PRO A 120 -22.95 -7.52 10.96
N LEU A 121 -23.15 -7.71 9.65
CA LEU A 121 -22.10 -8.20 8.75
C LEU A 121 -21.04 -7.12 8.55
N GLN A 122 -21.48 -5.89 8.26
CA GLN A 122 -20.59 -4.74 8.09
C GLN A 122 -19.67 -4.58 9.31
N GLN A 123 -20.25 -4.53 10.51
CA GLN A 123 -19.49 -4.37 11.75
C GLN A 123 -18.53 -5.53 12.01
N THR A 124 -19.01 -6.77 11.86
CA THR A 124 -18.16 -7.97 12.08
C THR A 124 -16.99 -8.01 11.10
N ALA A 125 -17.22 -7.64 9.84
CA ALA A 125 -16.18 -7.61 8.83
C ALA A 125 -15.14 -6.52 9.08
N LEU A 126 -15.58 -5.32 9.50
CA LEU A 126 -14.67 -4.24 9.87
C LEU A 126 -13.81 -4.60 11.10
N GLU A 127 -14.43 -5.18 12.14
CA GLU A 127 -13.73 -5.65 13.33
C GLU A 127 -12.68 -6.71 12.98
N PHE A 128 -13.02 -7.64 12.08
CA PHE A 128 -12.07 -8.63 11.59
C PHE A 128 -10.89 -7.97 10.86
N CYS A 129 -11.16 -7.01 9.97
CA CYS A 129 -10.09 -6.25 9.29
C CYS A 129 -9.15 -5.61 10.31
N GLN A 130 -9.69 -4.93 11.32
CA GLN A 130 -8.89 -4.26 12.35
C GLN A 130 -8.05 -5.24 13.18
N GLN A 131 -8.59 -6.41 13.53
CA GLN A 131 -7.92 -7.39 14.41
C GLN A 131 -6.91 -8.28 13.67
N ASN A 132 -7.13 -8.55 12.38
CA ASN A 132 -6.32 -9.49 11.59
C ASN A 132 -5.24 -8.82 10.73
N MET A 133 -5.24 -7.48 10.65
CA MET A 133 -4.27 -6.73 9.86
C MET A 133 -2.83 -6.90 10.39
N SER A 134 -1.91 -7.16 9.45
CA SER A 134 -0.48 -7.33 9.68
C SER A 134 0.30 -6.88 8.45
N LEU A 135 1.62 -6.67 8.55
CA LEU A 135 2.44 -6.28 7.38
C LEU A 135 2.46 -7.34 6.27
N GLU A 136 2.20 -8.61 6.59
CA GLU A 136 2.16 -9.72 5.63
C GLU A 136 0.91 -9.66 4.73
N ASN A 137 -0.24 -9.26 5.29
CA ASN A 137 -1.52 -9.25 4.58
C ASN A 137 -2.09 -7.84 4.33
N LEU A 138 -1.41 -6.76 4.76
CA LEU A 138 -1.86 -5.37 4.61
C LEU A 138 -2.22 -5.00 3.16
N HIS A 139 -1.46 -5.52 2.21
CA HIS A 139 -1.67 -5.30 0.78
C HIS A 139 -3.02 -5.81 0.28
N LEU A 140 -3.54 -6.92 0.83
CA LEU A 140 -4.86 -7.46 0.47
C LEU A 140 -5.97 -6.48 0.84
N TYR A 141 -5.90 -5.90 2.05
CA TYR A 141 -6.85 -4.91 2.52
C TYR A 141 -6.77 -3.61 1.70
N TYR A 142 -5.55 -3.15 1.40
CA TYR A 142 -5.32 -1.95 0.61
C TYR A 142 -5.91 -2.06 -0.80
N VAL A 143 -5.55 -3.11 -1.55
CA VAL A 143 -6.00 -3.31 -2.93
C VAL A 143 -7.52 -3.44 -2.97
N ALA A 144 -8.10 -4.26 -2.10
CA ALA A 144 -9.54 -4.43 -2.05
C ALA A 144 -10.27 -3.15 -1.64
N ALA A 145 -9.71 -2.35 -0.72
CA ALA A 145 -10.32 -1.09 -0.29
C ALA A 145 -10.27 -0.03 -1.39
N GLN A 146 -9.18 0.01 -2.16
CA GLN A 146 -9.05 0.88 -3.32
C GLN A 146 -10.06 0.53 -4.41
N GLN A 147 -10.13 -0.76 -4.78
CA GLN A 147 -11.05 -1.26 -5.82
C GLN A 147 -12.53 -1.03 -5.49
N LEU A 148 -12.90 -1.18 -4.22
CA LEU A 148 -14.29 -1.03 -3.76
C LEU A 148 -14.63 0.36 -3.24
N CYS A 149 -13.69 1.32 -3.32
CA CYS A 149 -13.81 2.65 -2.71
C CYS A 149 -14.26 2.59 -1.23
N ASN A 150 -13.70 1.63 -0.47
CA ASN A 150 -14.09 1.33 0.90
C ASN A 150 -13.27 2.18 1.89
N GLU A 151 -13.71 3.42 2.11
CA GLU A 151 -13.04 4.42 2.96
C GLU A 151 -12.80 3.97 4.41
N PRO A 152 -13.74 3.28 5.10
CA PRO A 152 -13.47 2.78 6.45
C PRO A 152 -12.29 1.82 6.52
N VAL A 153 -12.17 0.88 5.57
CA VAL A 153 -11.05 -0.06 5.53
C VAL A 153 -9.76 0.62 5.08
N MET A 154 -9.83 1.56 4.12
CA MET A 154 -8.67 2.37 3.73
C MET A 154 -8.11 3.16 4.92
N SER A 155 -9.00 3.73 5.75
CA SER A 155 -8.61 4.43 6.97
C SER A 155 -7.87 3.50 7.94
N LEU A 156 -8.34 2.26 8.13
CA LEU A 156 -7.64 1.27 8.95
C LEU A 156 -6.25 0.92 8.38
N VAL A 157 -6.13 0.76 7.07
CA VAL A 157 -4.85 0.51 6.39
C VAL A 157 -3.87 1.66 6.64
N THR A 158 -4.31 2.89 6.44
CA THR A 158 -3.48 4.09 6.64
C THR A 158 -3.09 4.26 8.10
N GLU A 159 -3.99 4.01 9.05
CA GLU A 159 -3.69 4.07 10.49
C GLU A 159 -2.72 2.97 10.93
N PHE A 160 -2.89 1.75 10.42
CA PHE A 160 -1.98 0.64 10.69
C PHE A 160 -0.59 0.92 10.16
N LEU A 161 -0.49 1.38 8.90
CA LEU A 161 0.78 1.72 8.27
C LEU A 161 1.50 2.84 9.02
N ARG A 162 0.76 3.88 9.43
CA ARG A 162 1.26 4.97 10.26
C ARG A 162 1.85 4.46 11.59
N ALA A 163 1.16 3.55 12.26
CA ALA A 163 1.59 3.01 13.55
C ALA A 163 2.81 2.07 13.46
N HIS A 164 3.07 1.47 12.28
CA HIS A 164 4.10 0.46 12.08
C HIS A 164 5.13 0.83 11.02
N VAL A 165 5.21 2.12 10.63
CA VAL A 165 6.06 2.59 9.53
C VAL A 165 7.53 2.21 9.70
N ASP A 166 8.04 2.25 10.93
CA ASP A 166 9.43 1.89 11.26
C ASP A 166 9.74 0.39 11.06
N ASN A 167 8.70 -0.46 10.99
CA ASN A 167 8.85 -1.90 10.76
C ASN A 167 8.61 -2.29 9.29
N VAL A 168 8.33 -1.33 8.40
CA VAL A 168 8.07 -1.65 7.00
C VAL A 168 9.38 -1.88 6.27
N LEU A 169 9.48 -3.05 5.62
CA LEU A 169 10.62 -3.42 4.80
C LEU A 169 10.31 -3.20 3.31
N PRO A 170 11.32 -2.90 2.48
CA PRO A 170 11.15 -2.75 1.03
C PRO A 170 10.60 -3.99 0.33
N THR A 171 10.69 -5.16 0.96
CA THR A 171 10.19 -6.45 0.45
C THR A 171 8.72 -6.72 0.77
N HIS A 172 8.08 -5.90 1.61
CA HIS A 172 6.65 -6.08 1.89
C HIS A 172 5.82 -5.75 0.66
N LEU A 173 4.82 -6.59 0.35
CA LEU A 173 3.96 -6.43 -0.81
C LEU A 173 3.19 -5.10 -0.82
N ILE A 174 2.91 -4.52 0.36
CA ILE A 174 2.30 -3.19 0.44
C ILE A 174 3.19 -2.12 -0.22
N VAL A 175 4.51 -2.23 -0.14
CA VAL A 175 5.44 -1.28 -0.78
C VAL A 175 5.39 -1.38 -2.30
N GLU A 176 5.21 -2.60 -2.81
CA GLU A 176 5.18 -2.87 -4.25
C GLU A 176 3.84 -2.50 -4.89
N GLN A 177 2.73 -2.73 -4.20
CA GLN A 177 1.38 -2.59 -4.77
C GLN A 177 0.70 -1.26 -4.43
N SER A 178 1.25 -0.47 -3.51
CA SER A 178 0.60 0.78 -3.09
C SER A 178 0.93 1.98 -3.97
N HIS A 179 -0.05 2.87 -4.08
CA HIS A 179 0.12 4.19 -4.69
C HIS A 179 0.87 5.14 -3.73
N PRO A 180 1.68 6.09 -4.25
CA PRO A 180 2.38 7.09 -3.45
C PRO A 180 1.49 7.88 -2.47
N GLN A 181 0.23 8.09 -2.85
CA GLN A 181 -0.76 8.81 -2.05
C GLN A 181 -1.01 8.14 -0.69
N LEU A 182 -0.99 6.80 -0.62
CA LEU A 182 -1.12 6.08 0.65
C LEU A 182 0.01 6.48 1.63
N TRP A 183 1.23 6.62 1.11
CA TRP A 183 2.40 6.97 1.92
C TRP A 183 2.35 8.42 2.39
N ILE A 184 1.89 9.34 1.53
CA ILE A 184 1.66 10.73 1.90
C ILE A 184 0.68 10.82 3.07
N GLU A 185 -0.41 10.06 3.01
CA GLU A 185 -1.42 10.04 4.07
C GLU A 185 -0.93 9.36 5.34
N ALA A 186 -0.29 8.18 5.22
CA ALA A 186 0.23 7.43 6.37
C ALA A 186 1.31 8.25 7.12
N LEU A 187 2.22 8.89 6.39
CA LEU A 187 3.27 9.74 6.95
C LEU A 187 2.74 11.10 7.46
N GLY A 188 1.50 11.46 7.13
CA GLY A 188 0.88 12.72 7.52
C GLY A 188 1.49 13.92 6.79
N LEU A 189 1.91 13.74 5.53
CA LEU A 189 2.53 14.76 4.71
C LEU A 189 1.51 15.64 3.99
N ASP A 190 0.26 15.18 3.88
CA ASP A 190 -0.84 15.98 3.32
C ASP A 190 -1.15 17.19 4.23
N PRO A 191 -0.98 18.44 3.74
CA PRO A 191 -1.31 19.64 4.49
C PRO A 191 -2.78 19.73 4.91
N SER A 192 -3.67 19.03 4.21
CA SER A 192 -5.13 19.06 4.45
C SER A 192 -5.55 18.30 5.71
N GLN A 193 -4.78 17.28 6.12
CA GLN A 193 -5.17 16.34 7.19
C GLN A 193 -4.73 16.77 8.62
N GLY A 194 -4.22 17.99 8.77
CA GLY A 194 -3.80 18.52 10.07
C GLY A 194 -2.51 17.89 10.60
N ASN A 195 -2.19 18.16 11.87
CA ASN A 195 -0.86 17.94 12.45
C ASN A 195 -0.59 16.48 12.91
N LYS A 196 -0.96 15.48 12.11
CA LYS A 196 -0.73 14.04 12.39
C LYS A 196 0.53 13.51 11.70
N ARG A 197 1.61 14.29 11.68
CA ARG A 197 2.88 13.84 11.10
C ARG A 197 3.51 12.71 11.90
N CYS A 198 4.02 11.70 11.19
CA CYS A 198 4.90 10.71 11.80
C CYS A 198 6.18 11.39 12.29
N ASN A 199 6.57 11.14 13.53
CA ASN A 199 7.82 11.63 14.09
C ASN A 199 8.90 10.55 13.92
N ILE A 200 9.45 10.46 12.71
CA ILE A 200 10.53 9.52 12.37
C ILE A 200 11.85 10.28 12.45
N TYR A 201 12.67 9.96 13.44
CA TYR A 201 13.98 10.61 13.63
C TYR A 201 15.01 10.12 12.61
N ASP A 202 14.96 8.82 12.28
CA ASP A 202 15.84 8.17 11.32
C ASP A 202 15.04 7.69 10.11
N THR A 203 15.18 8.42 9.01
CA THR A 203 14.48 8.10 7.76
C THR A 203 15.32 7.24 6.81
N SER A 204 16.46 6.70 7.27
CA SER A 204 17.34 5.85 6.47
C SER A 204 16.57 4.64 5.91
N ASP A 205 15.99 3.80 6.76
CA ASP A 205 15.28 2.60 6.29
C ASP A 205 14.02 2.95 5.48
N LEU A 206 13.32 4.02 5.88
CA LEU A 206 12.19 4.56 5.11
C LEU A 206 12.61 4.99 3.70
N SER A 207 13.82 5.51 3.51
CA SER A 207 14.30 5.89 2.18
C SER A 207 14.41 4.69 1.23
N LEU A 208 14.71 3.47 1.73
CA LEU A 208 14.69 2.25 0.92
C LEU A 208 13.27 1.90 0.49
N VAL A 209 12.31 2.03 1.42
CA VAL A 209 10.89 1.77 1.18
C VAL A 209 10.34 2.74 0.13
N ILE A 210 10.58 4.04 0.31
CA ILE A 210 10.15 5.08 -0.64
C ILE A 210 10.82 4.91 -2.00
N ALA A 211 12.13 4.63 -2.05
CA ALA A 211 12.82 4.37 -3.31
C ALA A 211 12.22 3.18 -4.06
N LYS A 212 11.94 2.09 -3.35
CA LYS A 212 11.35 0.88 -3.94
C LYS A 212 9.92 1.12 -4.42
N MET A 213 9.09 1.77 -3.61
CA MET A 213 7.71 2.11 -3.98
C MET A 213 7.68 3.00 -5.22
N CYS A 214 8.44 4.10 -5.23
CA CYS A 214 8.47 5.05 -6.35
C CYS A 214 8.94 4.42 -7.65
N ARG A 215 9.88 3.45 -7.59
CA ARG A 215 10.38 2.76 -8.78
C ARG A 215 9.38 1.83 -9.43
N ASN A 216 8.41 1.34 -8.67
CA ASN A 216 7.36 0.47 -9.18
C ASN A 216 6.19 1.27 -9.78
N GLN A 217 6.18 2.60 -9.66
CA GLN A 217 5.14 3.47 -10.21
C GLN A 217 5.40 3.82 -11.67
N ASN A 218 4.32 4.07 -12.42
CA ASN A 218 4.37 4.67 -13.74
C ASN A 218 4.25 6.20 -13.65
N GLU A 219 4.42 6.90 -14.78
CA GLU A 219 4.34 8.36 -14.85
C GLU A 219 2.95 8.91 -14.52
N ASP A 220 1.89 8.11 -14.70
CA ASP A 220 0.50 8.51 -14.41
C ASP A 220 0.21 8.54 -12.90
N THR A 221 0.94 7.77 -12.11
CA THR A 221 0.69 7.57 -10.66
C THR A 221 1.66 8.35 -9.78
N LEU A 222 2.89 8.58 -10.24
CA LEU A 222 3.90 9.35 -9.50
C LEU A 222 4.28 10.61 -10.28
N ASP A 223 3.69 11.74 -9.90
CA ASP A 223 4.07 13.06 -10.41
C ASP A 223 5.26 13.67 -9.64
N ALA A 224 5.86 14.71 -10.22
CA ALA A 224 7.02 15.40 -9.64
C ALA A 224 6.73 15.98 -8.24
N LYS A 225 5.51 16.47 -8.01
CA LYS A 225 5.09 17.08 -6.75
C LYS A 225 4.98 16.03 -5.63
N THR A 226 4.42 14.87 -5.95
CA THR A 226 4.23 13.72 -5.07
C THR A 226 5.58 13.15 -4.69
N PHE A 227 6.47 12.94 -5.68
CA PHE A 227 7.85 12.54 -5.42
C PHE A 227 8.58 13.55 -4.53
N HIS A 228 8.48 14.84 -4.83
CA HIS A 228 9.11 15.89 -4.04
C HIS A 228 8.63 15.91 -2.58
N THR A 229 7.33 15.75 -2.36
CA THR A 229 6.72 15.69 -1.02
C THR A 229 7.30 14.55 -0.18
N LEU A 230 7.45 13.37 -0.79
CA LEU A 230 8.05 12.20 -0.13
C LEU A 230 9.55 12.40 0.11
N ALA A 231 10.29 12.94 -0.88
CA ALA A 231 11.72 13.15 -0.80
C ALA A 231 12.12 14.23 0.24
N GLU A 232 11.31 15.28 0.39
CA GLU A 232 11.53 16.34 1.37
C GLU A 232 11.48 15.80 2.79
N PHE A 233 10.60 14.82 3.05
CA PHE A 233 10.46 14.17 4.35
C PHE A 233 11.68 13.31 4.75
N LEU A 234 12.47 12.85 3.78
CA LEU A 234 13.66 12.04 4.02
C LEU A 234 14.85 12.92 4.45
N THR A 235 15.07 13.00 5.76
CA THR A 235 16.18 13.72 6.41
C THR A 235 17.51 12.96 6.34
N MET A 236 17.47 11.64 6.37
CA MET A 236 18.60 10.72 6.22
C MET A 236 18.28 9.72 5.12
N ILE A 237 19.30 9.37 4.34
CA ILE A 237 19.14 8.50 3.16
C ILE A 237 20.01 7.28 3.39
N HIS A 238 19.43 6.11 3.16
CA HIS A 238 20.18 4.86 3.17
C HIS A 238 21.07 4.81 1.93
N PRO A 239 22.34 4.42 2.04
CA PRO A 239 23.27 4.37 0.92
C PRO A 239 22.76 3.58 -0.30
N ASN A 240 22.17 2.39 -0.06
CA ASN A 240 21.56 1.58 -1.12
C ASN A 240 20.35 2.24 -1.81
N ALA A 241 19.69 3.22 -1.18
CA ALA A 241 18.60 3.98 -1.78
C ALA A 241 19.08 5.24 -2.53
N ALA A 242 20.27 5.75 -2.20
CA ALA A 242 20.70 7.08 -2.62
C ALA A 242 20.81 7.23 -4.14
N LEU A 243 21.39 6.24 -4.83
CA LEU A 243 21.52 6.28 -6.29
C LEU A 243 20.15 6.19 -6.98
N ASP A 244 19.26 5.37 -6.42
CA ASP A 244 17.91 5.13 -6.93
C ASP A 244 17.03 6.38 -6.80
N LEU A 245 17.12 7.04 -5.64
CA LEU A 245 16.41 8.30 -5.37
C LEU A 245 16.97 9.46 -6.18
N CYS A 246 18.29 9.50 -6.42
CA CYS A 246 18.89 10.46 -7.34
C CYS A 246 18.40 10.28 -8.77
N GLU A 247 18.25 9.02 -9.20
CA GLU A 247 17.73 8.72 -10.53
C GLU A 247 16.30 9.22 -10.72
N LEU A 248 15.45 8.99 -9.73
CA LEU A 248 14.10 9.53 -9.70
C LEU A 248 14.11 11.06 -9.68
N ALA A 249 14.98 11.68 -8.87
CA ALA A 249 15.08 13.13 -8.80
C ALA A 249 15.51 13.76 -10.13
N ASP A 250 16.47 13.16 -10.85
CA ASP A 250 16.87 13.63 -12.18
C ASP A 250 15.69 13.53 -13.17
N ARG A 251 14.95 12.41 -13.16
CA ARG A 251 13.77 12.21 -14.03
C ARG A 251 12.75 13.33 -13.87
N TYR A 252 12.29 13.57 -12.64
CA TYR A 252 11.27 14.57 -12.35
C TYR A 252 11.75 16.01 -12.45
N ARG A 253 13.06 16.26 -12.43
CA ARG A 253 13.64 17.58 -12.67
C ARG A 253 13.43 18.04 -14.12
N PHE A 254 13.50 17.13 -15.08
CA PHE A 254 13.37 17.47 -16.50
C PHE A 254 11.91 17.67 -16.93
N ASP A 255 10.97 16.93 -16.35
CA ASP A 255 9.54 17.06 -16.70
C ASP A 255 8.94 18.41 -16.27
N ASP A 256 9.36 18.89 -15.09
CA ASP A 256 8.87 20.14 -14.48
C ASP A 256 9.48 21.41 -15.14
N ALA A 257 10.68 21.31 -15.71
CA ALA A 257 11.30 22.40 -16.47
C ALA A 257 10.46 22.82 -17.70
N ASN A 258 9.64 21.90 -18.22
CA ASN A 258 8.70 22.17 -19.31
C ASN A 258 7.36 22.74 -18.83
N HIS A 259 7.04 22.62 -17.54
CA HIS A 259 5.72 22.93 -16.98
C HIS A 259 5.84 23.88 -15.76
N HIS A 260 6.15 25.15 -16.02
CA HIS A 260 5.95 26.27 -15.08
C HIS A 260 6.50 26.11 -13.64
N GLY A 261 7.79 25.78 -13.51
CA GLY A 261 8.62 26.29 -12.43
C GLY A 261 9.29 25.21 -11.60
N ALA A 262 10.61 25.08 -11.78
CA ALA A 262 11.45 24.13 -11.06
C ALA A 262 11.18 24.12 -9.55
N LEU A 263 10.83 22.95 -9.01
CA LEU A 263 10.70 22.70 -7.58
C LEU A 263 12.05 22.95 -6.85
N PRO A 264 12.18 24.04 -6.04
CA PRO A 264 13.48 24.51 -5.52
C PRO A 264 14.20 23.56 -4.55
N GLY A 265 13.56 22.46 -4.12
CA GLY A 265 14.11 21.57 -3.10
C GLY A 265 14.77 20.29 -3.63
N LEU A 266 14.67 19.98 -4.92
CA LEU A 266 15.28 18.76 -5.48
C LEU A 266 16.82 18.82 -5.47
N ASP A 267 17.41 19.99 -5.69
CA ASP A 267 18.87 20.16 -5.66
C ASP A 267 19.45 19.84 -4.25
N LEU A 268 18.77 20.28 -3.19
CA LEU A 268 19.16 19.95 -1.80
C LEU A 268 19.01 18.46 -1.51
N PHE A 269 17.98 17.82 -2.05
CA PHE A 269 17.79 16.37 -1.92
C PHE A 269 18.90 15.59 -2.64
N GLN A 270 19.27 16.00 -3.85
CA GLN A 270 20.40 15.41 -4.58
C GLN A 270 21.72 15.59 -3.82
N GLU A 271 21.93 16.73 -3.17
CA GLU A 271 23.08 16.95 -2.30
C GLU A 271 23.10 15.98 -1.10
N ARG A 272 21.94 15.69 -0.49
CA ARG A 272 21.82 14.67 0.58
C ARG A 272 22.20 13.27 0.08
N CYS A 273 21.74 12.88 -1.11
CA CYS A 273 22.11 11.61 -1.73
C CYS A 273 23.61 11.54 -2.03
N ALA A 274 24.19 12.59 -2.62
CA ALA A 274 25.62 12.67 -2.91
C ALA A 274 26.47 12.60 -1.62
N SER A 275 26.04 13.31 -0.58
CA SER A 275 26.68 13.25 0.73
C SER A 275 26.63 11.86 1.34
N THR A 276 25.48 11.18 1.24
CA THR A 276 25.30 9.79 1.70
C THR A 276 26.25 8.84 0.98
N LEU A 277 26.29 8.86 -0.34
CA LEU A 277 27.21 8.01 -1.13
C LEU A 277 28.67 8.34 -0.83
N SER A 278 29.01 9.61 -0.65
CA SER A 278 30.37 10.01 -0.29
C SER A 278 30.79 9.55 1.11
N ASN A 279 29.86 9.42 2.07
CA ASN A 279 30.16 8.84 3.38
C ASN A 279 30.70 7.40 3.23
N GLN A 280 30.20 6.67 2.24
CA GLN A 280 30.56 5.30 1.92
C GLN A 280 31.41 5.22 0.64
N TRP A 281 32.34 6.16 0.46
CA TRP A 281 33.17 6.23 -0.75
C TRP A 281 33.99 4.95 -1.02
N GLN A 282 34.25 4.14 0.01
CA GLN A 282 34.93 2.84 -0.11
C GLN A 282 34.07 1.83 -0.87
N ASP A 283 32.76 1.82 -0.61
CA ASP A 283 31.80 0.91 -1.23
C ASP A 283 31.56 1.27 -2.71
N LEU A 284 31.87 2.51 -3.12
CA LEU A 284 31.86 2.92 -4.53
C LEU A 284 32.85 2.09 -5.37
N GLN A 285 33.91 1.55 -4.77
CA GLN A 285 34.85 0.67 -5.49
C GLN A 285 34.26 -0.73 -5.74
N SER A 286 33.28 -1.13 -4.95
CA SER A 286 32.60 -2.44 -5.04
C SER A 286 31.29 -2.40 -5.82
N MET A 287 30.99 -1.29 -6.49
CA MET A 287 29.80 -1.18 -7.32
C MET A 287 29.83 -2.17 -8.48
N ASP A 288 28.68 -2.77 -8.78
CA ASP A 288 28.52 -3.60 -9.97
C ASP A 288 28.41 -2.75 -11.25
N ASP A 289 28.57 -3.38 -12.41
CA ASP A 289 28.53 -2.70 -13.71
C ASP A 289 27.21 -1.91 -13.92
N LEU A 290 26.09 -2.41 -13.38
CA LEU A 290 24.77 -1.77 -13.49
C LEU A 290 24.71 -0.49 -12.64
N GLN A 291 25.26 -0.51 -11.43
CA GLN A 291 25.37 0.66 -10.56
C GLN A 291 26.30 1.71 -11.15
N VAL A 292 27.42 1.29 -11.75
CA VAL A 292 28.33 2.20 -12.45
C VAL A 292 27.63 2.84 -13.65
N GLU A 293 26.90 2.07 -14.46
CA GLU A 293 26.14 2.61 -15.58
C GLU A 293 25.08 3.62 -15.11
N LYS A 294 24.31 3.28 -14.07
CA LYS A 294 23.36 4.21 -13.44
C LYS A 294 24.02 5.49 -12.97
N MET A 295 25.22 5.39 -12.38
CA MET A 295 25.98 6.54 -11.91
C MET A 295 26.45 7.42 -13.07
N LEU A 296 26.94 6.83 -14.17
CA LEU A 296 27.38 7.58 -15.36
C LEU A 296 26.24 8.32 -16.07
N GLN A 297 24.99 7.86 -15.91
CA GLN A 297 23.80 8.53 -16.45
C GLN A 297 23.31 9.70 -15.59
N ARG A 298 23.94 9.99 -14.44
CA ARG A 298 23.55 11.09 -13.56
C ARG A 298 23.95 12.45 -14.13
N SER A 299 23.32 13.51 -13.62
CA SER A 299 23.66 14.88 -13.98
C SER A 299 25.14 15.21 -13.67
N PRO A 300 25.81 16.02 -14.52
CA PRO A 300 27.20 16.43 -14.27
C PRO A 300 27.38 17.12 -12.92
N GLU A 301 26.41 17.93 -12.49
CA GLU A 301 26.43 18.62 -11.20
C GLU A 301 26.48 17.63 -10.03
N PHE A 302 25.67 16.58 -10.09
CA PHE A 302 25.66 15.51 -9.10
C PHE A 302 27.01 14.79 -9.05
N LEU A 303 27.55 14.40 -10.21
CA LEU A 303 28.84 13.68 -10.30
C LEU A 303 30.01 14.51 -9.75
N VAL A 304 30.04 15.80 -10.06
CA VAL A 304 31.05 16.73 -9.51
C VAL A 304 30.90 16.84 -7.99
N SER A 305 29.68 16.99 -7.48
CA SER A 305 29.41 17.04 -6.05
C SER A 305 29.89 15.76 -5.34
N LEU A 306 29.51 14.58 -5.87
CA LEU A 306 29.92 13.28 -5.33
C LEU A 306 31.44 13.12 -5.33
N LEU A 307 32.12 13.48 -6.41
CA LEU A 307 33.58 13.39 -6.53
C LEU A 307 34.28 14.31 -5.52
N MET A 308 33.85 15.57 -5.43
CA MET A 308 34.43 16.54 -4.51
C MET A 308 34.26 16.10 -3.05
N GLN A 309 33.06 15.64 -2.68
CA GLN A 309 32.78 15.18 -1.32
C GLN A 309 33.55 13.90 -0.98
N SER A 310 33.60 12.93 -1.90
CA SER A 310 34.33 11.67 -1.70
C SER A 310 35.84 11.91 -1.59
N SER A 311 36.41 12.75 -2.45
CA SER A 311 37.84 13.13 -2.40
C SER A 311 38.20 13.81 -1.08
N LYS A 312 37.36 14.75 -0.62
CA LYS A 312 37.55 15.43 0.67
C LYS A 312 37.53 14.46 1.85
N ARG A 313 36.67 13.44 1.83
CA ARG A 313 36.58 12.41 2.87
C ARG A 313 37.77 11.46 2.82
N ALA A 314 38.15 10.99 1.63
CA ALA A 314 39.33 10.16 1.44
C ALA A 314 40.60 10.88 1.94
N THR A 315 40.75 12.17 1.64
CA THR A 315 41.87 12.99 2.14
C THR A 315 41.91 13.03 3.66
N ARG A 316 40.78 13.30 4.31
CA ARG A 316 40.69 13.32 5.78
C ARG A 316 41.04 11.98 6.41
N GLU A 317 40.62 10.88 5.77
CA GLU A 317 40.93 9.53 6.23
C GLU A 317 42.42 9.20 6.10
N VAL A 318 43.05 9.61 5.00
CA VAL A 318 44.50 9.50 4.83
C VAL A 318 45.25 10.31 5.89
N ASP A 319 44.82 11.53 6.18
CA ASP A 319 45.42 12.37 7.23
C ASP A 319 45.28 11.72 8.63
N ARG A 320 44.11 11.12 8.91
CA ARG A 320 43.84 10.37 10.15
C ARG A 320 44.78 9.19 10.29
N LEU A 321 44.85 8.32 9.26
CA LEU A 321 45.70 7.13 9.24
C LEU A 321 47.19 7.48 9.34
N SER A 322 47.61 8.56 8.67
CA SER A 322 48.98 9.08 8.77
C SER A 322 49.34 9.48 10.20
N THR A 323 48.42 10.15 10.89
CA THR A 323 48.60 10.54 12.30
C THR A 323 48.67 9.32 13.22
N GLU A 324 47.82 8.33 13.01
CA GLU A 324 47.81 7.08 13.78
C GLU A 324 49.08 6.26 13.57
N LEU A 325 49.58 6.18 12.33
CA LEU A 325 50.84 5.51 12.01
C LEU A 325 52.01 6.13 12.77
N VAL A 326 52.13 7.46 12.75
CA VAL A 326 53.17 8.19 13.49
C VAL A 326 53.07 7.94 15.00
N GLN A 327 51.86 7.82 15.54
CA GLN A 327 51.65 7.50 16.96
C GLN A 327 52.09 6.07 17.27
N SER A 328 51.72 5.10 16.44
CA SER A 328 52.12 3.69 16.61
C SER A 328 53.63 3.50 16.49
N GLU A 329 54.31 4.19 15.57
CA GLU A 329 55.77 4.20 15.47
C GLU A 329 56.44 4.70 16.77
N LYS A 330 55.92 5.79 17.35
CA LYS A 330 56.42 6.32 18.63
C LYS A 330 56.27 5.32 19.78
N LEU A 331 55.12 4.64 19.85
CA LEU A 331 54.86 3.62 20.87
C LEU A 331 55.79 2.41 20.71
N LEU A 332 56.04 1.98 19.48
CA LEU A 332 56.94 0.86 19.18
C LEU A 332 58.39 1.18 19.57
N ILE A 333 58.87 2.39 19.27
CA ILE A 333 60.19 2.85 19.71
C ILE A 333 60.29 2.91 21.23
N ALA A 334 59.23 3.36 21.92
CA ALA A 334 59.19 3.40 23.38
C ALA A 334 59.22 1.99 24.00
N ALA A 335 58.46 1.05 23.45
CA ALA A 335 58.42 -0.34 23.90
C ALA A 335 59.78 -1.03 23.72
N GLN A 336 60.43 -0.85 22.57
CA GLN A 336 61.79 -1.36 22.34
C GLN A 336 62.76 -0.84 23.41
N LYS A 337 62.71 0.46 23.74
CA LYS A 337 63.58 1.05 24.78
C LYS A 337 63.37 0.44 26.18
N ILE A 338 62.17 -0.04 26.49
CA ILE A 338 61.87 -0.70 27.77
C ILE A 338 62.46 -2.10 27.80
N GLN A 339 62.41 -2.86 26.69
CA GLN A 339 62.92 -4.22 26.62
C GLN A 339 64.46 -4.33 26.74
N TRP A 340 65.18 -3.25 26.45
CA TRP A 340 66.64 -3.14 26.60
C TRP A 340 67.09 -2.64 27.99
N ARG A 341 66.17 -2.38 28.90
CA ARG A 341 66.44 -2.04 30.31
C ARG A 341 66.07 -3.21 31.19
#